data_AF-A0A530BE73-F1
#
_entry.id   AF-A0A530BE73-F1
#
_cell.length_a   1.000
_cell.length_b   1.000
_cell.length_c   1.000
_cell.angle_alpha   90.00
_cell.angle_beta   90.00
_cell.angle_gamma   90.00
#
_symmetry.space_group_name_H-M   'P 1'
#
loop_
_entity.id
_entity.type
_entity.pdbx_description
1 polymer ?
#
loop_
_entity_poly.entity_id
_entity_poly.type
_entity_poly.pdbx_seq_one_letter_code
_entity_poly.pdbx_strand_id
1 'polypeptide(L)'
;GSIIQAGFAANLDRELSILEDKGLYDQDSRFRPPDSLAGKAVRPTFTGPLDVLRRSAEARDTIQVVTTAMQMAQFDPGIMDNIDGDEAIRVVQSAGRSPQRIFRRKDEVEGLRGARAQASQAQAGMAAIATAGKVAKDAVPAAVQARDSGLLDNLQAMIQGGGVAAPAGATQGAMPGGQGAVTGTQ
;
A
#
# COMPACT_ATOMS: atom_id res chain seq x y z
N GLY A 1 0.29 -9.07 -29.15
CA GLY A 1 -0.22 -8.30 -30.30
C GLY A 1 -0.64 -9.29 -31.34
N SER A 2 -1.93 -9.33 -31.68
CA SER A 2 -2.53 -10.41 -32.48
C SER A 2 -2.01 -10.40 -33.91
N ILE A 3 -2.04 -11.55 -34.57
CA ILE A 3 -1.62 -11.80 -35.96
C ILE A 3 -2.11 -10.72 -36.94
N ILE A 4 -3.27 -10.10 -36.66
CA ILE A 4 -3.85 -9.01 -37.45
C ILE A 4 -3.01 -7.72 -37.39
N GLN A 5 -2.45 -7.35 -36.24
CA GLN A 5 -1.56 -6.19 -36.13
C GLN A 5 -0.25 -6.43 -36.90
N ALA A 6 0.28 -7.66 -36.86
CA ALA A 6 1.46 -8.02 -37.62
C ALA A 6 1.20 -7.97 -39.14
N GLY A 7 0.03 -8.42 -39.59
CA GLY A 7 -0.38 -8.32 -41.00
C GLY A 7 -0.56 -6.88 -41.48
N PHE A 8 -1.17 -6.01 -40.67
CA PHE A 8 -1.30 -4.59 -40.99
C PHE A 8 0.05 -3.87 -41.03
N ALA A 9 0.95 -4.15 -40.08
CA ALA A 9 2.29 -3.58 -40.07
C ALA A 9 3.08 -3.99 -41.33
N ALA A 10 3.04 -5.27 -41.70
CA ALA A 10 3.72 -5.75 -42.90
C ALA A 10 3.16 -5.12 -44.19
N ASN A 11 1.86 -4.87 -44.26
CA ASN A 11 1.26 -4.21 -45.41
C ASN A 11 1.60 -2.70 -45.44
N LEU A 12 1.55 -2.03 -44.28
CA LEU A 12 1.92 -0.62 -44.17
C LEU A 12 3.40 -0.38 -44.49
N ASP A 13 4.29 -1.24 -44.00
CA ASP A 13 5.72 -1.16 -44.31
C ASP A 13 5.98 -1.33 -45.80
N ARG A 14 5.26 -2.26 -46.46
CA ARG A 14 5.32 -2.43 -47.93
C ARG A 14 4.81 -1.20 -48.68
N GLU A 15 3.66 -0.65 -48.29
CA GLU A 15 3.11 0.55 -48.92
C GLU A 15 4.04 1.75 -48.72
N LEU A 16 4.62 1.89 -47.52
CA LEU A 16 5.59 2.94 -47.22
C LEU A 16 6.85 2.78 -48.06
N SER A 17 7.40 1.58 -48.20
CA SER A 17 8.56 1.35 -49.07
C SER A 17 8.27 1.64 -50.54
N ILE A 18 7.06 1.30 -51.03
CA ILE A 18 6.64 1.64 -52.41
C ILE A 18 6.56 3.15 -52.59
N LEU A 19 6.08 3.88 -51.59
CA LEU A 19 5.99 5.33 -51.64
C LEU A 19 7.37 5.98 -51.54
N GLU A 20 8.25 5.48 -50.68
CA GLU A 20 9.66 5.89 -50.59
C GLU A 20 10.36 5.73 -51.95
N ASP A 21 10.23 4.56 -52.60
CA ASP A 21 10.75 4.31 -53.94
C ASP A 21 10.16 5.25 -55.00
N LYS A 22 8.93 5.74 -54.80
CA LYS A 22 8.26 6.73 -55.68
C LYS A 22 8.57 8.19 -55.33
N GLY A 23 9.54 8.43 -54.44
CA GLY A 23 9.99 9.78 -54.10
C GLY A 23 9.18 10.45 -52.99
N LEU A 24 8.51 9.70 -52.11
CA LEU A 24 7.76 10.26 -50.96
C LEU A 24 8.65 11.20 -50.12
N TYR A 25 9.95 10.96 -50.05
CA TYR A 25 10.91 11.74 -49.26
C TYR A 25 11.93 12.51 -50.10
N ASP A 26 11.69 12.68 -51.40
CA ASP A 26 12.56 13.48 -52.27
C ASP A 26 12.63 14.95 -51.83
N GLN A 27 13.65 15.67 -52.29
CA GLN A 27 13.90 17.06 -51.89
C GLN A 27 12.73 18.01 -52.18
N ASP A 28 11.96 17.73 -53.23
CA ASP A 28 10.80 18.52 -53.63
C ASP A 28 9.47 17.98 -53.05
N SER A 29 9.51 16.91 -52.24
CA SER A 29 8.32 16.32 -51.64
C SER A 29 7.85 17.11 -50.42
N ARG A 30 6.54 17.37 -50.37
CA ARG A 30 5.86 17.94 -49.19
C ARG A 30 5.91 17.04 -47.94
N PHE A 31 6.29 15.78 -48.11
CA PHE A 31 6.38 14.78 -47.05
C PHE A 31 7.81 14.51 -46.60
N ARG A 32 8.79 15.29 -47.08
CA ARG A 32 10.17 15.21 -46.63
C ARG A 32 10.23 15.26 -45.08
N PRO A 33 10.91 14.29 -44.44
CA PRO A 33 11.09 14.33 -42.99
C PRO A 33 11.89 15.58 -42.61
N PRO A 34 11.52 16.29 -41.53
CA PRO A 34 12.30 17.43 -41.04
C PRO A 34 13.72 16.99 -40.65
N ASP A 35 14.69 17.89 -40.81
CA ASP A 35 16.12 17.60 -40.56
C ASP A 35 16.38 17.12 -39.12
N SER A 36 15.50 17.45 -38.17
CA SER A 36 15.55 16.97 -36.78
C SER A 36 15.38 15.46 -36.62
N LEU A 37 14.86 14.77 -37.65
CA LEU A 37 14.66 13.32 -37.72
C LEU A 37 15.71 12.59 -38.57
N ALA A 38 16.63 13.31 -39.21
CA ALA A 38 17.70 12.70 -40.01
C ALA A 38 18.56 11.75 -39.16
N GLY A 39 18.79 10.54 -39.66
CA GLY A 39 19.59 9.51 -38.97
C GLY A 39 18.92 8.88 -37.73
N LYS A 40 17.66 9.23 -37.41
CA LYS A 40 16.92 8.61 -36.31
C LYS A 40 16.01 7.51 -36.82
N ALA A 41 16.06 6.34 -36.17
CA ALA A 41 15.11 5.26 -36.43
C ALA A 41 13.74 5.62 -35.81
N VAL A 42 12.86 6.20 -36.60
CA VAL A 42 11.48 6.51 -36.19
C VAL A 42 10.61 5.30 -36.52
N ARG A 43 9.91 4.74 -35.52
CA ARG A 43 8.93 3.69 -35.75
C ARG A 43 7.51 4.26 -35.67
N PRO A 44 6.66 4.06 -36.69
CA PRO A 44 5.26 4.39 -36.58
C PRO A 44 4.64 3.54 -35.46
N THR A 45 4.06 4.20 -34.46
CA THR A 45 3.24 3.52 -33.47
C THR A 45 1.81 3.54 -33.98
N PHE A 46 1.26 2.36 -34.26
CA PHE A 46 -0.13 2.24 -34.69
C PHE A 46 -1.04 2.58 -33.50
N THR A 47 -1.63 3.77 -33.50
CA THR A 47 -2.71 4.14 -32.58
C THR A 47 -4.04 3.92 -33.29
N GLY A 48 -4.29 2.68 -33.74
CA GLY A 48 -5.54 2.35 -34.41
C GLY A 48 -6.73 2.59 -33.46
N PRO A 49 -7.92 2.95 -33.98
CA PRO A 49 -9.13 3.07 -33.16
C PRO A 49 -9.38 1.83 -32.29
N LEU A 50 -9.04 0.64 -32.78
CA LEU A 50 -9.14 -0.62 -32.03
C LEU A 50 -8.16 -0.72 -30.86
N ASP A 51 -6.93 -0.21 -30.99
CA ASP A 51 -5.95 -0.21 -29.89
C ASP A 51 -6.39 0.72 -28.77
N VAL A 52 -6.94 1.88 -29.13
CA VAL A 52 -7.54 2.82 -28.19
C VAL A 52 -8.73 2.17 -27.48
N LEU A 53 -9.63 1.52 -28.23
CA LEU A 53 -10.79 0.83 -27.66
C LEU A 53 -10.37 -0.29 -26.69
N ARG A 54 -9.37 -1.10 -27.06
CA ARG A 54 -8.87 -2.18 -26.20
C ARG A 54 -8.27 -1.65 -24.91
N ARG A 55 -7.37 -0.66 -25.00
CA ARG A 55 -6.77 -0.07 -23.80
C ARG A 55 -7.83 0.64 -22.95
N SER A 56 -8.85 1.24 -23.57
CA SER A 56 -9.98 1.83 -22.83
C SER A 56 -10.82 0.80 -22.07
N ALA A 57 -11.01 -0.40 -22.64
CA ALA A 57 -11.66 -1.50 -21.96
C ALA A 57 -10.81 -1.99 -20.78
N GLU A 58 -9.52 -2.20 -21.01
CA GLU A 58 -8.56 -2.64 -19.99
C GLU A 58 -8.50 -1.68 -18.78
N ALA A 59 -8.54 -0.37 -19.02
CA ALA A 59 -8.62 0.61 -17.93
C ALA A 59 -9.95 0.60 -17.18
N ARG A 60 -11.08 0.40 -17.88
CA ARG A 60 -12.38 0.27 -17.21
C ARG A 60 -12.40 -0.95 -16.31
N ASP A 61 -11.89 -2.07 -16.79
CA ASP A 61 -11.80 -3.32 -16.03
C ASP A 61 -10.89 -3.15 -14.81
N THR A 62 -9.75 -2.47 -14.98
CA THR A 62 -8.84 -2.14 -13.87
C THR A 62 -9.53 -1.28 -12.80
N ILE A 63 -10.24 -0.22 -13.20
CA ILE A 63 -10.99 0.64 -12.27
C ILE A 63 -12.06 -0.17 -11.54
N GLN A 64 -12.76 -1.05 -12.24
CA GLN A 64 -13.78 -1.91 -11.66
C GLN A 64 -13.17 -2.84 -10.59
N VAL A 65 -12.05 -3.50 -10.90
CA VAL A 65 -11.35 -4.38 -9.95
C VAL A 65 -10.92 -3.61 -8.70
N VAL A 66 -10.30 -2.44 -8.86
CA VAL A 66 -9.87 -1.61 -7.71
C VAL A 66 -11.07 -1.16 -6.89
N THR A 67 -12.16 -0.75 -7.53
CA THR A 67 -13.40 -0.32 -6.86
C THR A 67 -14.02 -1.47 -6.07
N THR A 68 -14.10 -2.67 -6.65
CA THR A 68 -14.60 -3.87 -5.96
C THR A 68 -13.70 -4.24 -4.78
N ALA A 69 -12.39 -4.22 -4.96
CA ALA A 69 -11.45 -4.48 -3.87
C ALA A 69 -11.60 -3.47 -2.72
N MET A 70 -11.80 -2.18 -3.02
CA MET A 70 -12.08 -1.17 -1.99
C MET A 70 -13.37 -1.46 -1.19
N GLN A 71 -14.41 -2.00 -1.84
CA GLN A 71 -15.64 -2.39 -1.15
C GLN A 71 -15.40 -3.61 -0.24
N MET A 72 -14.64 -4.60 -0.71
CA MET A 72 -14.30 -5.78 0.08
C MET A 72 -13.35 -5.44 1.23
N ALA A 73 -12.46 -4.45 1.06
CA ALA A 73 -11.54 -3.96 2.07
C ALA A 73 -12.22 -3.38 3.31
N GLN A 74 -13.50 -3.03 3.23
CA GLN A 74 -14.31 -2.62 4.38
C GLN A 74 -14.53 -3.76 5.38
N PHE A 75 -14.51 -5.01 4.89
CA PHE A 75 -14.69 -6.21 5.70
C PHE A 75 -13.34 -6.87 6.04
N ASP A 76 -12.43 -6.91 5.06
CA ASP A 76 -11.08 -7.43 5.23
C ASP A 76 -10.04 -6.48 4.60
N PRO A 77 -9.37 -5.66 5.42
CA PRO A 77 -8.35 -4.73 4.94
C PRO A 77 -7.19 -5.40 4.17
N GLY A 78 -6.89 -6.68 4.44
CA GLY A 78 -5.79 -7.41 3.80
C GLY A 78 -6.00 -7.66 2.30
N ILE A 79 -7.23 -7.47 1.80
CA ILE A 79 -7.53 -7.58 0.36
C ILE A 79 -6.74 -6.55 -0.45
N MET A 80 -6.50 -5.36 0.11
CA MET A 80 -5.75 -4.30 -0.58
C MET A 80 -4.27 -4.62 -0.75
N ASP A 81 -3.71 -5.54 0.03
CA ASP A 81 -2.31 -5.98 -0.11
C ASP A 81 -2.06 -6.72 -1.43
N ASN A 82 -3.13 -7.21 -2.07
CA ASN A 82 -3.06 -7.87 -3.39
C ASN A 82 -3.06 -6.88 -4.58
N ILE A 83 -3.27 -5.58 -4.34
CA ILE A 83 -3.36 -4.57 -5.40
C ILE A 83 -2.16 -3.65 -5.40
N ASP A 84 -1.41 -3.67 -6.51
CA ASP A 84 -0.44 -2.62 -6.83
C ASP A 84 -1.17 -1.41 -7.44
N GLY A 85 -1.39 -0.39 -6.59
CA GLY A 85 -2.03 0.85 -7.02
C GLY A 85 -1.22 1.65 -8.05
N ASP A 86 0.11 1.54 -8.05
CA ASP A 86 0.95 2.25 -9.03
C ASP A 86 0.78 1.63 -10.42
N GLU A 87 0.79 0.30 -10.50
CA GLU A 87 0.60 -0.40 -11.76
C GLU A 87 -0.83 -0.25 -12.28
N ALA A 88 -1.84 -0.29 -11.39
CA ALA A 88 -3.22 -0.02 -11.76
C ALA A 88 -3.39 1.39 -12.38
N ILE A 89 -2.76 2.42 -11.79
CA ILE A 89 -2.79 3.78 -12.35
C ILE A 89 -2.09 3.85 -13.70
N ARG A 90 -0.99 3.12 -13.91
CA ARG A 90 -0.30 3.07 -15.22
C ARG A 90 -1.14 2.41 -16.30
N VAL A 91 -1.86 1.34 -15.97
CA VAL A 91 -2.80 0.71 -16.91
C VAL A 91 -3.89 1.71 -17.32
N VAL A 92 -4.47 2.42 -16.36
CA VAL A 92 -5.45 3.49 -16.62
C VAL A 92 -4.87 4.64 -17.44
N GLN A 93 -3.63 5.04 -17.18
CA GLN A 93 -2.92 6.06 -17.94
C GLN A 93 -2.72 5.64 -19.41
N SER A 94 -2.44 4.36 -19.66
CA SER A 94 -2.18 3.81 -21.01
C SER A 94 -3.41 3.82 -21.93
N ALA A 95 -4.61 3.88 -21.33
CA ALA A 95 -5.91 3.82 -22.01
C ALA A 95 -6.29 5.04 -22.84
N GLY A 96 -5.48 6.09 -22.80
CA GLY A 96 -5.47 7.08 -23.86
C GLY A 96 -6.56 8.14 -23.69
N ARG A 97 -6.19 9.20 -22.96
CA ARG A 97 -6.61 10.59 -23.17
C ARG A 97 -6.10 11.52 -22.06
N SER A 98 -5.74 10.95 -20.92
CA SER A 98 -5.18 11.69 -19.80
C SER A 98 -3.84 12.31 -20.19
N PRO A 99 -3.71 13.66 -20.17
CA PRO A 99 -2.45 14.31 -20.49
C PRO A 99 -1.37 13.86 -19.50
N GLN A 100 -0.19 13.45 -20.00
CA GLN A 100 0.92 12.98 -19.16
C GLN A 100 1.28 13.98 -18.04
N ARG A 101 1.11 15.28 -18.29
CA ARG A 101 1.33 16.37 -17.33
C ARG A 101 0.51 16.31 -16.03
N ILE A 102 -0.55 15.50 -15.96
CA ILE A 102 -1.34 15.37 -14.73
C ILE A 102 -0.70 14.38 -13.74
N PHE A 103 0.21 13.53 -14.21
CA PHE A 103 0.89 12.53 -13.39
C PHE A 103 2.24 13.09 -12.96
N ARG A 104 2.54 12.92 -11.67
CA ARG A 104 3.89 13.18 -11.15
C ARG A 104 4.88 12.18 -11.73
N ARG A 105 6.14 12.60 -11.85
CA ARG A 105 7.21 11.70 -12.27
C ARG A 105 7.50 10.67 -11.15
N LYS A 106 8.06 9.53 -11.54
CA LYS A 106 8.30 8.39 -10.62
C LYS A 106 9.22 8.77 -9.45
N ASP A 107 10.29 9.50 -9.73
CA ASP A 107 11.24 10.05 -8.75
C ASP A 107 10.56 10.98 -7.73
N GLU A 108 9.62 11.81 -8.18
CA GLU A 108 8.86 12.70 -7.30
C GLU A 108 7.95 11.91 -6.35
N VAL A 109 7.29 10.85 -6.85
CA VAL A 109 6.41 9.98 -6.03
C VAL A 109 7.22 9.19 -5.01
N GLU A 110 8.37 8.66 -5.40
CA GLU A 110 9.30 7.94 -4.50
C GLU A 110 9.83 8.87 -3.41
N GLY A 111 10.22 10.10 -3.75
CA GLY A 111 10.62 11.13 -2.79
C GLY A 111 9.51 11.47 -1.80
N LEU A 112 8.27 11.64 -2.28
CA LEU A 112 7.11 11.90 -1.42
C LEU A 112 6.80 10.72 -0.47
N ARG A 113 6.99 9.47 -0.92
CA ARG A 113 6.84 8.30 -0.04
C ARG A 113 7.95 8.24 1.00
N GLY A 114 9.20 8.49 0.60
CA GLY A 114 10.32 8.55 1.53
C GLY A 114 10.10 9.60 2.62
N ALA A 115 9.68 10.81 2.21
CA ALA A 115 9.34 11.88 3.13
C ALA A 115 8.17 11.51 4.06
N ARG A 116 7.13 10.84 3.54
CA ARG A 116 6.01 10.37 4.35
C ARG A 116 6.44 9.29 5.34
N ALA A 117 7.26 8.34 4.91
CA ALA A 117 7.79 7.29 5.78
C ALA A 117 8.65 7.87 6.92
N GLN A 118 9.53 8.82 6.59
CA GLN A 118 10.32 9.56 7.58
C GLN A 118 9.43 10.36 8.55
N ALA A 119 8.41 11.06 8.03
CA ALA A 119 7.46 11.80 8.87
C ALA A 119 6.68 10.86 9.80
N SER A 120 6.20 9.73 9.29
CA SER A 120 5.53 8.70 10.09
C SER A 120 6.44 8.12 11.17
N GLN A 121 7.71 7.88 10.86
CA GLN A 121 8.68 7.39 11.84
C GLN A 121 9.01 8.43 12.91
N ALA A 122 9.20 9.70 12.53
CA ALA A 122 9.40 10.80 13.46
C ALA A 122 8.18 11.00 14.38
N GLN A 123 6.98 10.94 13.81
CA GLN A 123 5.74 11.09 14.56
C GLN A 123 5.51 9.92 15.53
N ALA A 124 5.82 8.69 15.12
CA ALA A 124 5.78 7.53 16.02
C ALA A 124 6.79 7.68 17.18
N GLY A 125 8.01 8.16 16.90
CA GLY A 125 9.02 8.43 17.93
C GLY A 125 8.60 9.51 18.92
N MET A 126 8.03 10.62 18.44
CA MET A 126 7.50 11.66 19.31
C MET A 126 6.31 11.17 20.16
N ALA A 127 5.40 10.38 19.58
CA ALA A 127 4.28 9.80 20.33
C ALA A 127 4.77 8.84 21.44
N ALA A 128 5.83 8.07 21.18
CA ALA A 128 6.45 7.20 22.18
C ALA A 128 7.06 8.01 23.34
N ILE A 129 7.83 9.07 23.03
CA ILE A 129 8.43 9.95 24.05
C ILE A 129 7.35 10.66 24.87
N ALA A 130 6.29 11.16 24.22
CA ALA A 130 5.19 11.83 24.90
C ALA A 130 4.45 10.89 25.85
N THR A 131 4.21 9.64 25.42
CA THR A 131 3.59 8.61 26.27
C THR A 131 4.49 8.26 27.46
N ALA A 132 5.79 8.04 27.23
CA ALA A 132 6.76 7.75 28.28
C ALA A 132 6.88 8.91 29.30
N GLY A 133 6.91 10.15 28.80
CA GLY A 133 6.94 11.35 29.63
C GLY A 133 5.69 11.53 30.49
N LYS A 134 4.50 11.20 29.96
CA LYS A 134 3.25 11.19 30.75
C LYS A 134 3.27 10.11 31.84
N VAL A 135 3.65 8.88 31.50
CA VAL A 135 3.76 7.78 32.49
C VAL A 135 4.75 8.15 33.60
N ALA A 136 5.91 8.71 33.26
CA ALA A 136 6.89 9.16 34.25
C ALA A 136 6.34 10.29 35.12
N LYS A 137 5.65 11.27 34.52
CA LYS A 137 5.06 12.39 35.24
C LYS A 137 3.91 11.97 36.15
N ASP A 138 3.12 10.97 35.77
CA ASP A 138 1.98 10.45 36.55
C ASP A 138 2.45 9.49 37.67
N ALA A 139 3.57 8.80 37.48
CA ALA A 139 4.17 7.94 38.50
C ALA A 139 4.75 8.71 39.70
N VAL A 140 5.24 9.93 39.50
CA VAL A 140 5.80 10.76 40.58
C VAL A 140 4.76 11.12 41.66
N PRO A 141 3.60 11.73 41.35
CA PRO A 141 2.57 12.02 42.35
C PRO A 141 1.93 10.74 42.92
N ALA A 142 1.82 9.67 42.13
CA ALA A 142 1.34 8.38 42.63
C ALA A 142 2.29 7.76 43.67
N ALA A 143 3.61 7.85 43.45
CA ALA A 143 4.62 7.41 44.42
C ALA A 143 4.65 8.29 45.68
N VAL A 144 4.44 9.61 45.53
CA VAL A 144 4.31 10.53 46.66
C VAL A 144 3.04 10.23 47.47
N GLN A 145 1.89 10.03 46.82
CA GLN A 145 0.65 9.62 47.50
C GLN A 145 0.76 8.25 48.18
N ALA A 146 1.48 7.29 47.60
CA ALA A 146 1.73 5.99 48.23
C ALA A 146 2.62 6.09 49.48
N ARG A 147 3.55 7.06 49.52
CA ARG A 147 4.30 7.40 50.73
C ARG A 147 3.44 8.13 51.76
N ASP A 148 2.72 9.16 51.34
CA ASP A 148 1.94 10.02 52.24
C ASP A 148 0.73 9.30 52.85
N SER A 149 0.19 8.28 52.17
CA SER A 149 -0.89 7.44 52.69
C SER A 149 -0.45 6.44 53.77
N GLY A 150 0.84 6.39 54.13
CA GLY A 150 1.36 5.44 55.12
C GLY A 150 1.23 3.98 54.70
N LEU A 151 0.87 3.71 53.43
CA LEU A 151 0.70 2.36 52.90
C LEU A 151 2.00 1.56 52.97
N LEU A 152 3.13 2.23 52.73
CA LEU A 152 4.47 1.64 52.85
C LEU A 152 4.84 1.33 54.30
N ASP A 153 4.48 2.20 55.26
CA ASP A 153 4.69 1.93 56.69
C ASP A 153 3.80 0.79 57.20
N ASN A 154 2.54 0.71 56.75
CA ASN A 154 1.64 -0.40 57.05
C ASN A 154 2.13 -1.72 56.44
N LEU A 155 2.69 -1.69 55.22
CA LEU A 155 3.27 -2.88 54.59
C LEU A 155 4.56 -3.33 55.31
N GLN A 156 5.40 -2.37 55.71
CA GLN A 156 6.62 -2.63 56.49
C GLN A 156 6.28 -3.22 57.86
N ALA A 157 5.24 -2.70 58.52
CA ALA A 157 4.71 -3.25 59.77
C ALA A 157 4.09 -4.64 59.59
N MET A 158 3.49 -4.94 58.43
CA MET A 158 2.98 -6.27 58.11
C MET A 158 4.10 -7.28 57.82
N ILE A 159 5.22 -6.85 57.22
CA ILE A 159 6.40 -7.69 56.94
C ILE A 159 7.22 -7.95 58.21
N GLN A 160 7.33 -6.98 59.11
CA GLN A 160 8.03 -7.13 60.40
C GLN A 160 7.13 -7.73 61.50
N GLY A 161 5.81 -7.67 61.34
CA GLY A 161 4.81 -8.00 62.37
C GLY A 161 4.32 -9.44 62.42
N GLY A 162 4.79 -10.35 61.57
CA GLY A 162 4.54 -11.78 61.82
C GLY A 162 4.37 -12.62 60.56
N GLY A 163 5.26 -13.59 60.42
CA GLY A 163 4.82 -14.88 59.96
C GLY A 163 3.77 -15.46 60.91
N VAL A 164 2.82 -16.17 60.29
CA VAL A 164 1.92 -17.20 60.84
C VAL A 164 0.67 -16.74 61.61
N ALA A 165 -0.48 -16.85 60.96
CA ALA A 165 -1.68 -17.46 61.54
C ALA A 165 -2.61 -17.99 60.44
N ALA A 166 -2.43 -19.26 60.10
CA ALA A 166 -3.47 -20.04 59.45
C ALA A 166 -4.63 -20.24 60.43
N PRO A 167 -5.91 -20.08 60.03
CA PRO A 167 -7.02 -20.60 60.81
C PRO A 167 -7.33 -22.03 60.34
N ALA A 168 -7.03 -23.00 61.20
CA ALA A 168 -7.55 -24.36 61.10
C ALA A 168 -8.87 -24.48 61.85
N GLY A 169 -9.94 -24.86 61.13
CA GLY A 169 -11.07 -25.64 61.65
C GLY A 169 -12.37 -24.89 61.96
N ALA A 170 -13.38 -25.03 61.09
CA ALA A 170 -14.61 -25.80 61.38
C ALA A 170 -15.71 -25.62 60.31
N THR A 171 -15.92 -26.71 59.55
CA THR A 171 -17.20 -27.35 59.19
C THR A 171 -18.29 -26.68 58.32
N GLN A 172 -18.73 -27.53 57.37
CA GLN A 172 -20.08 -27.70 56.80
C GLN A 172 -20.48 -26.92 55.53
N GLY A 173 -20.61 -27.67 54.44
CA GLY A 173 -21.70 -27.44 53.47
C GLY A 173 -21.37 -27.72 52.00
N ALA A 174 -21.75 -28.90 51.52
CA ALA A 174 -22.20 -29.23 50.16
C ALA A 174 -21.20 -29.26 48.97
N MET A 175 -20.96 -30.50 48.49
CA MET A 175 -20.73 -30.85 47.07
C MET A 175 -21.99 -30.54 46.21
N PRO A 176 -22.06 -30.80 44.88
CA PRO A 176 -21.05 -31.30 43.91
C PRO A 176 -21.00 -30.54 42.56
N GLY A 177 -20.04 -30.90 41.69
CA GLY A 177 -20.31 -30.96 40.25
C GLY A 177 -19.20 -30.46 39.31
N GLY A 178 -18.72 -31.36 38.45
CA GLY A 178 -18.33 -30.99 37.08
C GLY A 178 -16.84 -31.03 36.74
N GLN A 179 -16.38 -32.24 36.38
CA GLN A 179 -15.13 -32.57 35.69
C GLN A 179 -14.67 -31.55 34.64
N GLY A 180 -13.38 -31.18 34.70
CA GLY A 180 -12.61 -30.63 33.60
C GLY A 180 -11.32 -31.41 33.43
N ALA A 181 -11.36 -32.50 32.66
CA ALA A 181 -10.18 -33.21 32.17
C ALA A 181 -10.47 -33.72 30.76
N VAL A 182 -9.94 -33.02 29.75
CA VAL A 182 -9.68 -33.62 28.44
C VAL A 182 -8.24 -33.28 28.05
N THR A 183 -7.44 -34.29 28.32
CA THR A 183 -6.16 -34.67 27.77
C THR A 183 -6.05 -34.39 26.26
N GLY A 184 -4.85 -33.98 25.84
CA GLY A 184 -4.48 -33.93 24.43
C GLY A 184 -4.45 -35.30 23.75
N THR A 185 -4.67 -35.26 22.44
CA THR A 185 -4.38 -36.25 21.41
C THR A 185 -4.01 -35.43 20.17
N GLN A 186 -2.80 -35.59 19.63
CA GLN A 186 -2.50 -36.44 18.45
C GLN A 186 -3.45 -36.22 17.29
#